data_AF-Q9RWM9-F1
#
_entry.id   AF-Q9RWM9-F1
#
_cell.length_a   1.000
_cell.length_b   1.000
_cell.length_c   1.000
_cell.angle_alpha   90.00
_cell.angle_beta   90.00
_cell.angle_gamma   90.00
#
_symmetry.space_group_name_H-M   'P 1'
#
loop_
_entity.id
_entity.type
_entity.pdbx_description
1 polymer ?
#
loop_
_entity_poly.entity_id
_entity_poly.type
_entity_poly.pdbx_seq_one_letter_code
_entity_poly.pdbx_strand_id
1 'polypeptide(L)' 'MERRVRAYPGIVENGVVVVIGARLPEGTAVTVTVGETELLRARISNVIRRAPKVRIRLKPQSPRLALEKCPPEPDED' A
#
# COMPACT_ATOMS: atom_id res chain seq x y z
N MET A 1 27.00 12.17 36.39
CA MET A 1 26.36 10.94 35.87
C MET A 1 26.65 10.84 34.40
N GLU A 2 27.53 9.93 34.00
CA GLU A 2 27.85 9.72 32.59
C GLU A 2 26.75 8.88 31.94
N ARG A 3 26.03 9.44 30.95
CA ARG A 3 25.05 8.67 30.19
C ARG A 3 25.80 7.82 29.18
N ARG A 4 25.89 6.51 29.43
CA ARG A 4 26.38 5.56 28.43
C ARG A 4 25.39 5.50 27.27
N VAL A 5 25.72 6.14 26.16
CA VAL A 5 25.00 6.00 24.90
C VAL A 5 25.45 4.69 24.26
N ARG A 6 24.50 3.83 23.93
CA ARG A 6 24.75 2.60 23.17
C ARG A 6 23.98 2.69 21.86
N ALA A 7 24.69 2.51 20.75
CA ALA A 7 24.08 2.34 19.45
C ALA A 7 23.68 0.87 19.27
N TYR A 8 22.49 0.66 18.73
CA TYR A 8 21.99 -0.67 18.42
C TYR A 8 21.60 -0.71 16.93
N PRO A 9 22.04 -1.72 16.17
CA PRO A 9 21.58 -1.91 14.81
C PRO A 9 20.09 -2.26 14.83
N GLY A 10 19.35 -1.78 13.84
CA GLY A 10 17.92 -2.01 13.75
C GLY A 10 17.39 -1.82 12.33
N ILE A 11 16.16 -2.26 12.12
CA ILE A 11 15.41 -2.11 10.87
C ILE A 11 14.04 -1.52 11.14
N VAL A 12 13.41 -0.98 10.10
CA VAL A 12 12.01 -0.55 10.16
C VAL A 12 11.14 -1.62 9.52
N GLU A 13 10.26 -2.23 10.31
CA GLU A 13 9.25 -3.17 9.84
C GLU A 13 7.87 -2.62 10.12
N ASN A 14 7.04 -2.49 9.09
CA ASN A 14 5.67 -1.98 9.20
C ASN A 14 5.55 -0.61 9.92
N GLY A 15 6.57 0.25 9.76
CA GLY A 15 6.62 1.55 10.43
C GLY A 15 7.09 1.51 11.89
N VAL A 16 7.47 0.33 12.40
CA VAL A 16 8.01 0.14 13.75
C VAL A 16 9.51 -0.14 13.67
N VAL A 17 10.28 0.52 14.53
CA VAL A 17 11.73 0.29 14.63
C VAL A 17 11.98 -0.96 15.48
N VAL A 18 12.64 -1.95 14.87
CA VAL A 18 13.00 -3.21 15.51
C VAL A 18 14.51 -3.24 15.73
N VAL A 19 14.93 -3.42 16.97
CA VAL A 19 16.34 -3.56 17.34
C VAL A 19 16.79 -4.99 17.09
N ILE A 20 17.95 -5.16 16.46
CA ILE A 20 18.54 -6.46 16.14
C ILE A 20 19.56 -6.84 17.21
N GLY A 21 19.47 -8.08 17.71
CA GLY A 21 20.47 -8.64 18.62
C GLY A 21 20.46 -8.06 20.04
N ALA A 22 19.48 -7.21 20.37
CA ALA A 22 19.29 -6.69 21.72
C ALA A 22 17.80 -6.48 22.03
N ARG A 23 17.44 -6.61 23.30
CA ARG A 23 16.15 -6.18 23.84
C ARG A 23 16.38 -4.99 24.75
N LEU A 24 15.60 -3.94 24.55
CA LEU A 24 15.63 -2.77 25.41
C LEU A 24 14.54 -2.92 26.50
N PRO A 25 14.82 -2.52 27.75
CA PRO A 25 13.80 -2.51 28.80
C PRO A 25 12.61 -1.62 28.42
N GLU A 26 11.42 -2.00 28.89
CA GLU A 26 10.24 -1.14 28.78
C GLU A 26 10.48 0.21 29.47
N GLY A 27 9.95 1.28 28.88
CA GLY A 27 10.20 2.66 29.35
C GLY A 27 11.56 3.25 28.96
N THR A 28 12.40 2.54 28.20
CA THR A 28 13.66 3.10 27.68
C THR A 28 13.36 4.19 26.64
N ALA A 29 13.82 5.42 26.91
CA ALA A 29 13.81 6.49 25.93
C ALA A 29 14.88 6.23 24.87
N VAL A 30 14.47 6.10 23.61
CA VAL A 30 15.35 5.82 22.47
C VAL A 30 15.37 7.00 21.51
N THR A 31 16.53 7.23 20.90
CA THR A 31 16.69 8.14 19.77
C THR A 31 17.12 7.32 18.57
N VAL A 32 16.34 7.36 17.50
CA VAL A 32 16.60 6.59 16.28
C VAL A 32 17.24 7.53 15.26
N THR A 33 18.40 7.13 14.75
CA THR A 33 19.09 7.83 13.66
C THR A 33 19.02 6.95 12.42
N VAL A 34 18.47 7.50 11.33
CA VAL A 34 18.41 6.81 10.03
C VAL A 34 19.40 7.49 9.11
N GLY A 35 20.30 6.70 8.51
CA GLY A 35 21.25 7.21 7.51
C GLY A 35 20.54 7.71 6.25
N GLU A 36 21.17 8.64 5.54
CA GLU A 36 20.61 9.25 4.32
C GLU A 36 20.36 8.21 3.22
N THR A 37 21.26 7.22 3.11
CA THR A 37 21.17 6.11 2.15
C THR A 37 19.96 5.21 2.41
N GLU A 38 19.65 4.95 3.67
CA GLU A 38 18.51 4.14 4.11
C GLU A 38 17.19 4.87 3.83
N LEU A 39 17.16 6.19 4.07
CA LEU A 39 16.02 7.04 3.71
C LEU A 39 15.75 7.00 2.20
N LEU A 40 16.81 7.09 1.38
CA LEU A 40 16.68 7.02 -0.07
C LEU A 40 16.14 5.66 -0.53
N ARG A 41 16.69 4.56 -0.02
CA ARG A 41 16.21 3.20 -0.33
C ARG A 41 14.75 2.99 0.07
N ALA A 42 14.36 3.50 1.24
CA ALA A 42 12.98 3.43 1.71
C ALA A 42 12.02 4.21 0.78
N ARG A 43 12.40 5.41 0.35
CA ARG A 43 11.60 6.24 -0.58
C ARG A 43 11.41 5.56 -1.94
N ILE A 44 12.49 5.06 -2.55
CA ILE A 44 12.44 4.35 -3.84
C ILE A 44 11.55 3.10 -3.71
N SER A 45 11.74 2.31 -2.65
CA SER A 45 10.94 1.10 -2.40
C SER A 45 9.45 1.41 -2.25
N ASN A 46 9.11 2.51 -1.58
CA ASN A 46 7.71 2.94 -1.40
C ASN A 46 7.06 3.34 -2.74
N VAL A 47 7.81 3.99 -3.63
CA VAL A 47 7.32 4.38 -4.97
C VAL A 47 7.10 3.13 -5.84
N ILE A 48 8.03 2.18 -5.83
CA ILE A 48 7.93 0.94 -6.63
C ILE A 48 6.73 0.08 -6.18
N ARG A 49 6.43 0.02 -4.88
CA ARG A 49 5.29 -0.75 -4.35
C ARG A 49 3.91 -0.17 -4.71
N ARG A 50 3.84 1.04 -5.28
CA ARG A 50 2.61 1.84 -5.38
C ARG A 50 1.76 1.64 -6.64
N ALA A 51 2.03 0.65 -7.50
CA ALA A 51 1.20 0.41 -8.68
C ALA A 51 0.47 -0.94 -8.62
N PRO A 52 -0.75 -1.02 -8.05
CA PRO A 52 -1.66 -2.10 -8.40
C PRO A 52 -1.99 -1.95 -9.90
N LYS A 53 -1.48 -2.86 -10.73
CA LYS A 53 -1.87 -2.95 -12.14
C LYS A 53 -3.34 -3.31 -12.22
N VAL A 54 -4.22 -2.31 -12.33
CA VAL A 54 -5.63 -2.51 -12.65
C VAL A 54 -5.70 -3.00 -14.10
N ARG A 55 -5.85 -4.32 -14.28
CA ARG A 55 -6.09 -4.92 -15.60
C ARG A 55 -7.56 -4.74 -15.96
N ILE A 56 -7.89 -3.65 -16.64
CA ILE A 56 -9.24 -3.46 -17.20
C ILE A 56 -9.37 -4.36 -18.43
N ARG A 57 -10.15 -5.45 -18.32
CA ARG A 57 -10.55 -6.25 -19.48
C ARG A 57 -11.78 -5.59 -20.11
N LEU A 58 -11.54 -4.74 -21.10
CA LEU A 58 -12.61 -4.22 -21.95
C LEU A 58 -13.18 -5.40 -22.76
N LYS A 59 -14.36 -5.88 -22.37
CA LYS A 59 -15.16 -6.72 -23.26
C LYS A 59 -15.71 -5.81 -24.36
N PRO A 60 -15.47 -6.09 -25.65
CA PRO A 60 -16.17 -5.37 -26.71
C PRO A 60 -17.66 -5.63 -26.52
N GLN A 61 -18.44 -4.58 -26.24
CA GLN A 61 -19.88 -4.63 -26.41
C GLN A 61 -20.12 -4.83 -27.91
N SER A 62 -20.48 -6.05 -28.29
CA SER A 62 -21.07 -6.32 -29.59
C SER A 62 -22.30 -5.45 -29.77
N PRO A 63 -22.43 -4.65 -30.84
CA PRO A 63 -23.67 -3.93 -31.13
C PRO A 63 -24.64 -4.94 -31.72
N ARG A 64 -25.38 -5.65 -30.85
CA ARG A 64 -26.43 -6.57 -31.29
C ARG A 64 -27.77 -6.06 -30.79
N LEU A 65 -28.40 -5.25 -31.64
CA LEU A 65 -29.83 -5.20 -31.91
C LEU A 65 -30.74 -5.67 -30.75
N ALA A 66 -31.25 -4.72 -29.98
CA ALA A 66 -32.46 -4.89 -29.19
C ALA A 66 -33.44 -3.79 -29.61
N LEU A 67 -34.04 -3.95 -30.79
CA LEU A 67 -35.30 -3.29 -31.11
C LEU A 67 -36.37 -4.17 -30.47
N GLU A 68 -36.71 -3.88 -29.22
CA GLU A 68 -37.79 -4.58 -28.53
C GLU A 68 -39.12 -4.30 -29.23
N LYS A 69 -39.82 -5.41 -29.48
CA LYS A 69 -41.13 -5.55 -30.07
C LYS A 69 -42.19 -4.96 -29.12
N CYS A 70 -42.95 -3.96 -29.57
CA CYS A 70 -44.18 -3.53 -28.91
C CYS A 70 -45.35 -4.40 -29.39
N PRO A 71 -46.11 -5.11 -28.53
CA PRO A 71 -47.33 -5.82 -28.89
C PRO A 71 -48.60 -5.09 -28.39
N PRO A 72 -49.80 -5.63 -28.70
CA PRO A 72 -50.72 -5.26 -29.78
C PRO A 72 -51.72 -4.13 -29.40
N GLU A 73 -52.34 -3.51 -30.41
CA GLU A 73 -53.39 -2.50 -30.24
C GLU A 73 -54.73 -3.14 -29.82
N PRO A 74 -55.58 -2.45 -29.03
CA PRO A 74 -56.88 -2.99 -28.60
C PRO A 74 -57.90 -2.93 -29.73
N ASP A 75 -58.76 -3.95 -29.79
CA ASP A 75 -59.95 -3.98 -30.64
C ASP A 75 -60.90 -2.84 -30.24
N GLU A 76 -61.27 -1.97 -31.19
CA GLU A 76 -62.39 -1.03 -31.06
C GLU A 76 -63.54 -1.46 -32.01
N ASP A 77 -64.77 -1.35 -31.49
CA ASP A 77 -66.06 -1.93 -31.91
C ASP A 77 -66.41 -2.00 -33.43
#